data_AF-A0ABC9SUQ7-F1
#
_entry.id   AF-A0ABC9SUQ7-F1
#
_cell.length_a   1.000
_cell.length_b   1.000
_cell.length_c   1.000
_cell.angle_alpha   90.00
_cell.angle_beta   90.00
_cell.angle_gamma   90.00
#
_symmetry.space_group_name_H-M   'P 1'
#
loop_
_entity.id
_entity.type
_entity.pdbx_description
1 polymer ?
#
loop_
_entity_poly.entity_id
_entity_poly.type
_entity_poly.pdbx_seq_one_letter_code
_entity_poly.pdbx_strand_id
1 'polypeptide(L)'
;MTRKKHIIIIHGRSTKPQQSIKQTLVNNALINGIQRINKKMAKAIEIGDVKVTVVYYGDILNQILVENRPELKKELVWIPDNWYVPDNTYNKPLQKLIKRPLEKHTKEDYDRLIEKQEIIKFGDDLATIASPFLSLIGITQKVINKLLPDLGSYLTSRVVGSQIRERLQPILRESLLANDDIALISHSMGCMVSYDVLWKFSRMSEYKDLWEKKISLWMTLGNPLGEPAVKKSLYDSNEPNDGMYPTNIMDWINIRAVDDFVAHDGDIKDDFHQMLERNLIRSITDEPEIYTFWVDEKGKCNPHKLYGYLNHPVVSEKILNWLQN
;
A
#
# COMPACT_ATOMS: atom_id res chain seq x y z
N MET A 1 -30.91 2.66 -6.85
CA MET A 1 -30.27 2.04 -5.65
C MET A 1 -28.99 2.81 -5.37
N THR A 2 -28.76 3.24 -4.13
CA THR A 2 -27.52 3.92 -3.73
C THR A 2 -26.35 2.93 -3.82
N ARG A 3 -25.23 3.34 -4.43
CA ARG A 3 -24.03 2.50 -4.49
C ARG A 3 -23.48 2.31 -3.08
N LYS A 4 -23.14 1.09 -2.68
CA LYS A 4 -22.53 0.84 -1.36
C LYS A 4 -21.08 1.32 -1.40
N LYS A 5 -20.65 2.05 -0.37
CA LYS A 5 -19.25 2.45 -0.20
C LYS A 5 -18.43 1.24 0.27
N HIS A 6 -17.36 0.92 -0.45
CA HIS A 6 -16.44 -0.16 -0.11
C HIS A 6 -14.98 0.32 -0.17
N ILE A 7 -14.33 0.34 0.99
CA ILE A 7 -12.89 0.60 1.10
C ILE A 7 -12.16 -0.73 0.99
N ILE A 8 -11.32 -0.89 -0.03
CA ILE A 8 -10.46 -2.05 -0.21
C ILE A 8 -9.02 -1.61 0.08
N ILE A 9 -8.36 -2.24 1.04
CA ILE A 9 -6.99 -1.88 1.46
C ILE A 9 -6.04 -3.02 1.15
N ILE A 10 -4.99 -2.77 0.36
CA ILE A 10 -3.94 -3.74 0.08
C ILE A 10 -2.62 -3.30 0.74
N HIS A 11 -2.06 -4.18 1.57
CA HIS A 11 -0.81 -3.91 2.29
C HIS A 11 0.42 -4.06 1.39
N GLY A 12 1.59 -3.63 1.86
CA GLY A 12 2.87 -3.82 1.17
C GLY A 12 3.68 -5.05 1.58
N ARG A 13 4.95 -5.05 1.16
CA ARG A 13 6.00 -6.07 1.42
C ARG A 13 6.33 -6.28 2.90
N SER A 14 7.33 -7.12 3.21
CA SER A 14 7.84 -7.46 4.56
C SER A 14 6.96 -8.46 5.31
N THR A 15 7.42 -8.92 6.47
CA THR A 15 6.70 -9.90 7.29
C THR A 15 5.37 -9.35 7.79
N LYS A 16 4.40 -10.25 8.03
CA LYS A 16 3.05 -9.92 8.47
C LYS A 16 2.60 -10.82 9.63
N PRO A 17 1.73 -10.32 10.52
CA PRO A 17 1.01 -11.20 11.43
C PRO A 17 -0.06 -11.96 10.62
N GLN A 18 -0.84 -12.82 11.27
CA GLN A 18 -1.96 -13.48 10.62
C GLN A 18 -2.97 -12.49 10.01
N GLN A 19 -3.75 -12.94 9.03
CA GLN A 19 -4.74 -12.12 8.32
C GLN A 19 -5.72 -11.42 9.28
N SER A 20 -6.27 -12.15 10.25
CA SER A 20 -7.21 -11.61 11.25
C SER A 20 -6.58 -10.49 12.07
N ILE A 21 -5.34 -10.67 12.53
CA ILE A 21 -4.58 -9.67 13.27
C ILE A 21 -4.27 -8.46 12.37
N LYS A 22 -3.87 -8.70 11.13
CA LYS A 22 -3.60 -7.63 10.16
C LYS A 22 -4.86 -6.80 9.88
N GLN A 23 -6.01 -7.44 9.71
CA GLN A 23 -7.30 -6.77 9.54
C GLN A 23 -7.62 -5.87 10.75
N THR A 24 -7.47 -6.39 11.98
CA THR A 24 -7.68 -5.62 13.21
C THR A 24 -6.75 -4.40 13.30
N LEU A 25 -5.46 -4.57 13.01
CA LEU A 25 -4.49 -3.47 13.06
C LEU A 25 -4.79 -2.39 12.00
N VAL A 26 -5.17 -2.79 10.79
CA VAL A 26 -5.56 -1.86 9.71
C VAL A 26 -6.83 -1.10 10.09
N ASN A 27 -7.87 -1.80 10.55
CA ASN A 27 -9.12 -1.18 10.99
C ASN A 27 -8.88 -0.20 12.13
N ASN A 28 -8.10 -0.59 13.14
CA ASN A 28 -7.78 0.29 14.26
C ASN A 28 -7.04 1.56 13.79
N ALA A 29 -6.05 1.45 12.91
CA ALA A 29 -5.34 2.61 12.40
C ALA A 29 -6.27 3.56 11.60
N LEU A 30 -7.06 3.00 10.67
CA LEU A 30 -8.00 3.72 9.82
C LEU A 30 -9.10 4.41 10.63
N ILE A 31 -9.82 3.65 11.46
CA ILE A 31 -10.95 4.16 12.25
C ILE A 31 -10.48 5.26 13.18
N ASN A 32 -9.35 5.07 13.87
CA ASN A 32 -8.83 6.10 14.76
C ASN A 32 -8.33 7.33 14.00
N GLY A 33 -7.79 7.18 12.78
CA GLY A 33 -7.44 8.31 11.94
C GLY A 33 -8.68 9.15 11.61
N ILE A 34 -9.72 8.50 11.12
CA ILE A 34 -11.01 9.14 10.78
C ILE A 34 -11.68 9.74 12.01
N GLN A 35 -11.63 9.06 13.16
CA GLN A 35 -12.26 9.51 14.41
C GLN A 35 -11.72 10.85 14.91
N ARG A 36 -10.46 11.19 14.59
CA ARG A 36 -9.87 12.51 14.90
C ARG A 36 -10.62 13.66 14.25
N ILE A 37 -11.19 13.42 13.07
CA ILE A 37 -11.83 14.44 12.22
C ILE A 37 -13.35 14.29 12.26
N ASN A 38 -13.86 13.07 12.14
CA ASN A 38 -15.28 12.78 12.05
C ASN A 38 -15.66 11.48 12.80
N LYS A 39 -16.11 11.66 14.05
CA LYS A 39 -16.54 10.55 14.93
C LYS A 39 -17.72 9.76 14.37
N LYS A 40 -18.66 10.42 13.68
CA LYS A 40 -19.85 9.75 13.11
C LYS A 40 -19.44 8.77 12.01
N MET A 41 -18.55 9.20 11.11
CA MET A 41 -18.10 8.34 10.02
C MET A 41 -17.17 7.21 10.51
N ALA A 42 -16.32 7.49 11.50
CA ALA A 42 -15.55 6.44 12.17
C ALA A 42 -16.47 5.36 12.76
N LYS A 43 -17.58 5.76 13.39
CA LYS A 43 -18.56 4.83 13.94
C LYS A 43 -19.27 4.01 12.86
N ALA A 44 -19.63 4.63 11.73
CA ALA A 44 -20.23 3.94 10.59
C ALA A 44 -19.32 2.84 10.03
N ILE A 45 -18.01 3.09 9.94
CA ILE A 45 -17.02 2.07 9.55
C ILE A 45 -16.93 0.97 10.61
N GLU A 46 -16.87 1.34 11.90
CA GLU A 46 -16.76 0.38 13.01
C GLU A 46 -17.93 -0.61 13.06
N ILE A 47 -19.17 -0.15 12.81
CA ILE A 47 -20.36 -1.01 12.83
C ILE A 47 -20.66 -1.69 11.49
N GLY A 48 -19.87 -1.41 10.44
CA GLY A 48 -19.97 -2.07 9.13
C GLY A 48 -20.93 -1.43 8.12
N ASP A 49 -21.44 -0.22 8.38
CA ASP A 49 -22.23 0.54 7.40
C ASP A 49 -21.41 0.92 6.17
N VAL A 50 -20.10 1.12 6.37
CA VAL A 50 -19.09 1.23 5.30
C VAL A 50 -18.25 -0.04 5.33
N LYS A 51 -18.29 -0.80 4.22
CA LYS A 51 -17.53 -2.05 4.11
C LYS A 51 -16.04 -1.73 4.01
N VAL A 52 -15.22 -2.40 4.82
CA VAL A 52 -13.75 -2.36 4.72
C VAL A 52 -13.23 -3.77 4.52
N THR A 53 -12.39 -3.97 3.51
CA THR A 53 -11.77 -5.27 3.23
C THR A 53 -10.26 -5.11 3.10
N VAL A 54 -9.50 -5.89 3.88
CA VAL A 54 -8.05 -5.94 3.75
C VAL A 54 -7.65 -7.11 2.87
N VAL A 55 -7.01 -6.79 1.75
CA VAL A 55 -6.38 -7.76 0.87
C VAL A 55 -5.10 -8.24 1.55
N TYR A 56 -5.03 -9.54 1.80
CA TYR A 56 -3.95 -10.18 2.53
C TYR A 56 -3.19 -11.17 1.66
N TYR A 57 -1.88 -10.99 1.60
CA TYR A 57 -0.93 -11.92 0.97
C TYR A 57 0.32 -12.13 1.84
N GLY A 58 0.20 -11.82 3.14
CA GLY A 58 1.31 -11.86 4.09
C GLY A 58 1.86 -13.26 4.35
N ASP A 59 1.02 -14.28 4.24
CA ASP A 59 1.37 -15.70 4.31
C ASP A 59 2.39 -16.06 3.21
N ILE A 60 2.15 -15.62 1.98
CA ILE A 60 3.07 -15.85 0.84
C ILE A 60 4.42 -15.14 1.10
N LEU A 61 4.38 -13.89 1.56
CA LEU A 61 5.61 -13.13 1.85
C LEU A 61 6.41 -13.76 2.98
N ASN A 62 5.74 -14.16 4.07
CA ASN A 62 6.40 -14.72 5.25
C ASN A 62 7.16 -16.00 4.88
N GLN A 63 6.55 -16.88 4.08
CA GLN A 63 7.19 -18.08 3.58
C GLN A 63 8.44 -17.75 2.77
N ILE A 64 8.32 -16.89 1.75
CA ILE A 64 9.44 -16.48 0.89
C ILE A 64 10.57 -15.86 1.72
N LEU A 65 10.22 -14.98 2.66
CA LEU A 65 11.19 -14.30 3.50
C LEU A 65 11.93 -15.29 4.40
N VAL A 66 11.23 -16.23 5.05
CA VAL A 66 11.87 -17.23 5.92
C VAL A 66 12.74 -18.22 5.14
N GLU A 67 12.32 -18.61 3.93
CA GLU A 67 13.11 -19.48 3.06
C GLU A 67 14.44 -18.82 2.64
N ASN A 68 14.42 -17.51 2.36
CA ASN A 68 15.61 -16.76 1.94
C ASN A 68 16.42 -16.18 3.11
N ARG A 69 15.81 -16.06 4.30
CA ARG A 69 16.38 -15.49 5.53
C ARG A 69 16.01 -16.34 6.74
N PRO A 70 16.64 -17.52 6.92
CA PRO A 70 16.29 -18.46 7.98
C PRO A 70 16.40 -17.90 9.41
N GLU A 71 17.18 -16.84 9.61
CA GLU A 71 17.31 -16.11 10.88
C GLU A 71 15.98 -15.49 11.36
N LEU A 72 15.06 -15.17 10.44
CA LEU A 72 13.73 -14.64 10.78
C LEU A 72 12.90 -15.60 11.62
N LYS A 73 13.20 -16.91 11.59
CA LYS A 73 12.56 -17.91 12.46
C LYS A 73 12.73 -17.62 13.95
N LYS A 74 13.73 -16.80 14.34
CA LYS A 74 13.93 -16.37 15.73
C LYS A 74 12.99 -15.25 16.15
N GLU A 75 12.45 -14.48 15.20
CA GLU A 75 11.57 -13.34 15.44
C GLU A 75 10.10 -13.64 15.11
N LEU A 76 9.83 -14.72 14.39
CA LEU A 76 8.51 -15.14 13.97
C LEU A 76 8.01 -16.35 14.77
N VAL A 77 6.70 -16.48 14.86
CA VAL A 77 6.01 -17.63 15.45
C VAL A 77 5.48 -18.53 14.35
N TRP A 78 5.62 -19.84 14.53
CA TRP A 78 4.98 -20.83 13.67
C TRP A 78 3.54 -21.05 14.14
N ILE A 79 2.58 -20.87 13.24
CA ILE A 79 1.15 -21.15 13.46
C ILE A 79 0.69 -21.94 12.23
N PRO A 80 -0.08 -23.04 12.36
CA PRO A 80 -0.03 -24.15 11.42
C PRO A 80 0.14 -23.75 9.96
N ASP A 81 1.17 -24.36 9.35
CA ASP A 81 1.56 -24.23 7.95
C ASP A 81 2.24 -22.91 7.54
N ASN A 82 2.49 -21.98 8.46
CA ASN A 82 3.29 -20.80 8.13
C ASN A 82 3.96 -20.09 9.34
N TRP A 83 4.85 -19.15 9.03
CA TRP A 83 5.48 -18.23 9.95
C TRP A 83 4.73 -16.90 9.98
N TYR A 84 4.59 -16.30 11.16
CA TYR A 84 3.91 -15.02 11.34
C TYR A 84 4.65 -14.14 12.34
N VAL A 85 4.48 -12.83 12.18
CA VAL A 85 4.87 -11.88 13.23
C VAL A 85 3.98 -12.13 14.45
N PRO A 86 4.53 -12.17 15.68
CA PRO A 86 3.73 -12.33 16.90
C PRO A 86 2.60 -11.30 17.00
N ASP A 87 1.44 -11.75 17.46
CA ASP A 87 0.21 -10.93 17.45
C ASP A 87 0.34 -9.61 18.21
N ASN A 88 1.15 -9.60 19.27
CA ASN A 88 1.34 -8.44 20.13
C ASN A 88 2.39 -7.44 19.64
N THR A 89 3.20 -7.77 18.63
CA THR A 89 4.34 -6.95 18.14
C THR A 89 3.93 -5.52 17.74
N TYR A 90 2.68 -5.32 17.32
CA TYR A 90 2.22 -4.01 16.86
C TYR A 90 1.33 -3.28 17.86
N ASN A 91 1.00 -3.89 19.01
CA ASN A 91 0.04 -3.33 19.95
C ASN A 91 0.56 -2.05 20.60
N LYS A 92 1.77 -2.07 21.18
CA LYS A 92 2.37 -0.89 21.82
C LYS A 92 2.63 0.25 20.80
N PRO A 93 3.28 -0.02 19.64
CA PRO A 93 3.42 0.98 18.57
C PRO A 93 2.11 1.63 18.14
N LEU A 94 1.08 0.82 17.88
CA LEU A 94 -0.21 1.32 17.42
C LEU A 94 -0.93 2.14 18.49
N GLN A 95 -0.86 1.74 19.76
CA GLN A 95 -1.42 2.52 20.87
C GLN A 95 -0.74 3.88 21.03
N LYS A 96 0.58 3.95 20.85
CA LYS A 96 1.32 5.22 20.85
C LYS A 96 0.88 6.12 19.69
N LEU A 97 0.72 5.54 18.50
CA LEU A 97 0.25 6.26 17.31
C LEU A 97 -1.16 6.82 17.51
N ILE A 98 -2.11 5.98 17.96
CA ILE A 98 -3.51 6.37 18.17
C ILE A 98 -3.65 7.48 19.21
N LYS A 99 -2.82 7.48 20.27
CA LYS A 99 -2.85 8.53 21.30
C LYS A 99 -2.26 9.87 20.85
N ARG A 100 -1.59 9.93 19.69
CA ARG A 100 -1.02 11.17 19.18
C ARG A 100 -2.12 12.21 18.92
N PRO A 101 -2.02 13.46 19.38
CA PRO A 101 -3.04 14.48 19.09
C PRO A 101 -3.11 14.89 17.61
N LEU A 102 -4.25 15.43 17.17
CA LEU A 102 -4.49 15.83 15.77
C LEU A 102 -3.49 16.93 15.34
N GLU A 103 -3.31 17.93 16.19
CA GLU A 103 -2.42 19.08 16.01
C GLU A 103 -0.93 18.74 16.07
N LYS A 104 -0.59 17.49 16.41
CA LYS A 104 0.80 17.02 16.55
C LYS A 104 1.35 16.34 15.30
N HIS A 105 0.86 16.68 14.11
CA HIS A 105 1.34 16.15 12.83
C HIS A 105 2.11 17.20 12.03
N THR A 106 2.94 18.01 12.71
CA THR A 106 3.74 19.07 12.08
C THR A 106 5.18 18.61 11.82
N LYS A 107 5.87 19.38 10.98
CA LYS A 107 7.30 19.20 10.72
C LYS A 107 8.13 19.28 12.01
N GLU A 108 7.87 20.25 12.87
CA GLU A 108 8.64 20.45 14.11
C GLU A 108 8.48 19.26 15.07
N ASP A 109 7.29 18.68 15.14
CA ASP A 109 7.07 17.50 15.96
C ASP A 109 7.73 16.24 15.36
N TYR A 110 7.88 16.18 14.04
CA TYR A 110 8.60 15.13 13.34
C TYR A 110 10.11 15.27 13.51
N ASP A 111 10.67 16.48 13.34
CA ASP A 111 12.08 16.78 13.59
C ASP A 111 12.49 16.35 15.01
N ARG A 112 11.67 16.69 16.02
CA ARG A 112 11.87 16.24 17.42
C ARG A 112 11.80 14.72 17.61
N LEU A 113 11.05 14.01 16.76
CA LEU A 113 10.96 12.55 16.81
C LEU A 113 12.27 11.94 16.34
N ILE A 114 12.75 12.38 15.17
CA ILE A 114 13.92 11.82 14.50
C ILE A 114 15.24 12.25 15.16
N GLU A 115 15.27 13.37 15.89
CA GLU A 115 16.38 13.73 16.79
C GLU A 115 16.58 12.70 17.92
N LYS A 116 15.50 12.03 18.34
CA LYS A 116 15.50 11.12 19.49
C LYS A 116 15.52 9.64 19.09
N GLN A 117 15.26 9.32 17.84
CA GLN A 117 15.03 7.96 17.37
C GLN A 117 15.74 7.74 16.04
N GLU A 118 16.40 6.59 15.92
CA GLU A 118 16.94 6.17 14.63
C GLU A 118 15.79 5.95 13.63
N ILE A 119 15.92 6.53 12.44
CA ILE A 119 15.03 6.24 11.31
C ILE A 119 15.45 4.90 10.72
N ILE A 120 14.49 3.99 10.57
CA ILE A 120 14.69 2.74 9.82
C ILE A 120 14.90 3.13 8.36
N LYS A 121 16.14 2.99 7.91
CA LYS A 121 16.48 2.99 6.49
C LYS A 121 16.31 1.56 6.00
N PHE A 122 15.47 1.32 4.99
CA PHE A 122 15.28 -0.03 4.49
C PHE A 122 16.61 -0.57 3.92
N GLY A 123 17.16 -1.60 4.56
CA GLY A 123 18.43 -2.22 4.16
C GLY A 123 19.61 -1.85 5.06
N ASP A 124 19.44 -1.97 6.39
CA ASP A 124 20.57 -1.91 7.33
C ASP A 124 21.68 -2.85 6.82
N ASP A 125 22.80 -2.23 6.41
CA ASP A 125 23.92 -2.70 5.58
C ASP A 125 23.73 -2.75 4.05
N LEU A 126 23.58 -1.56 3.43
CA LEU A 126 24.46 -1.07 2.36
C LEU A 126 24.23 0.43 2.15
N ALA A 127 25.31 1.19 2.14
CA ALA A 127 25.33 2.64 2.03
C ALA A 127 24.46 3.16 0.87
N THR A 128 23.48 4.01 1.18
CA THR A 128 23.13 5.31 0.55
C THR A 128 21.65 5.59 0.83
N ILE A 129 21.29 6.86 0.96
CA ILE A 129 19.95 7.47 1.14
C ILE A 129 18.97 7.14 -0.04
N ALA A 130 19.30 6.16 -0.87
CA ALA A 130 18.57 5.79 -2.07
C ALA A 130 17.41 4.82 -1.78
N SER A 131 16.34 4.94 -2.55
CA SER A 131 15.22 4.00 -2.53
C SER A 131 15.70 2.56 -2.69
N PRO A 132 15.16 1.60 -1.91
CA PRO A 132 15.45 0.18 -2.11
C PRO A 132 15.24 -0.24 -3.57
N PHE A 133 14.30 0.41 -4.29
CA PHE A 133 13.99 0.14 -5.69
C PHE A 133 14.96 0.78 -6.69
N LEU A 134 15.47 1.99 -6.39
CA LEU A 134 16.50 2.65 -7.20
C LEU A 134 17.77 1.78 -7.27
N SER A 135 18.10 1.13 -6.15
CA SER A 135 19.24 0.20 -6.10
C SER A 135 19.11 -0.96 -7.10
N LEU A 136 17.91 -1.32 -7.58
CA LEU A 136 17.73 -2.40 -8.55
C LEU A 136 17.87 -1.98 -10.01
N ILE A 137 18.06 -0.69 -10.31
CA ILE A 137 18.23 -0.23 -11.69
C ILE A 137 19.54 -0.82 -12.26
N GLY A 138 19.43 -1.60 -13.34
CA GLY A 138 20.57 -2.24 -14.00
C GLY A 138 21.14 -3.45 -13.26
N ILE A 139 20.53 -3.86 -12.14
CA ILE A 139 20.94 -5.04 -11.38
C ILE A 139 20.29 -6.31 -11.95
N THR A 140 21.06 -7.40 -12.02
CA THR A 140 20.55 -8.70 -12.47
C THR A 140 19.50 -9.28 -11.52
N GLN A 141 18.53 -10.04 -12.05
CA GLN A 141 17.45 -10.62 -11.27
C GLN A 141 17.91 -11.45 -10.05
N LYS A 142 19.03 -12.17 -10.19
CA LYS A 142 19.60 -12.97 -9.09
C LYS A 142 19.97 -12.12 -7.88
N VAL A 143 20.41 -10.88 -8.10
CA VAL A 143 20.80 -9.95 -7.03
C VAL A 143 19.57 -9.30 -6.41
N ILE A 144 18.53 -8.96 -7.20
CA ILE A 144 17.23 -8.50 -6.68
C ILE A 144 16.65 -9.53 -5.71
N ASN A 145 16.62 -10.81 -6.11
CA ASN A 145 16.09 -11.90 -5.28
C ASN A 145 16.90 -12.08 -3.98
N LYS A 146 18.19 -11.75 -3.98
CA LYS A 146 19.03 -11.81 -2.78
C LYS A 146 18.77 -10.64 -1.82
N LEU A 147 18.62 -9.42 -2.36
CA LEU A 147 18.42 -8.21 -1.56
C LEU A 147 16.98 -8.08 -1.05
N LEU A 148 16.01 -8.39 -1.90
CA LEU A 148 14.57 -8.24 -1.65
C LEU A 148 13.82 -9.48 -2.20
N PRO A 149 13.93 -10.64 -1.53
CA PRO A 149 13.41 -11.90 -2.06
C PRO A 149 11.90 -11.91 -2.32
N ASP A 150 11.13 -11.21 -1.49
CA ASP A 150 9.69 -11.05 -1.64
C ASP A 150 9.31 -10.26 -2.91
N LEU A 151 10.00 -9.14 -3.16
CA LEU A 151 9.83 -8.37 -4.39
C LEU A 151 10.29 -9.15 -5.62
N GLY A 152 11.49 -9.71 -5.54
CA GLY A 152 12.09 -10.42 -6.65
C GLY A 152 11.20 -11.59 -7.09
N SER A 153 10.64 -12.32 -6.11
CA SER A 153 9.67 -13.38 -6.36
C SER A 153 8.38 -12.85 -7.00
N TYR A 154 7.82 -11.73 -6.51
CA TYR A 154 6.63 -11.12 -7.14
C TYR A 154 6.89 -10.74 -8.61
N LEU A 155 8.04 -10.11 -8.88
CA LEU A 155 8.37 -9.59 -10.21
C LEU A 155 8.74 -10.67 -11.23
N THR A 156 9.27 -11.81 -10.78
CA THR A 156 9.84 -12.80 -11.72
C THR A 156 9.31 -14.20 -11.65
N SER A 157 8.66 -14.59 -10.56
CA SER A 157 7.93 -15.85 -10.51
C SER A 157 6.49 -15.61 -10.98
N ARG A 158 6.14 -16.17 -12.15
CA ARG A 158 4.76 -16.14 -12.66
C ARG A 158 3.77 -16.73 -11.65
N VAL A 159 4.17 -17.79 -10.94
CA VAL A 159 3.34 -18.48 -9.94
C VAL A 159 3.09 -17.57 -8.73
N VAL A 160 4.16 -17.04 -8.11
CA VAL A 160 4.04 -16.16 -6.93
C VAL A 160 3.30 -14.87 -7.29
N GLY A 161 3.64 -14.27 -8.42
CA GLY A 161 2.94 -13.08 -8.92
C GLY A 161 1.44 -13.32 -9.10
N SER A 162 1.05 -14.48 -9.67
CA SER A 162 -0.37 -14.83 -9.83
C SER A 162 -1.05 -15.01 -8.47
N GLN A 163 -0.44 -15.78 -7.56
CA GLN A 163 -0.99 -16.04 -6.23
C GLN A 163 -1.19 -14.74 -5.42
N ILE A 164 -0.28 -13.77 -5.54
CA ILE A 164 -0.41 -12.46 -4.87
C ILE A 164 -1.53 -11.63 -5.52
N ARG A 165 -1.58 -11.51 -6.84
CA ARG A 165 -2.64 -10.76 -7.55
C ARG A 165 -4.03 -11.38 -7.33
N GLU A 166 -4.11 -12.71 -7.26
CA GLU A 166 -5.34 -13.45 -6.95
C GLU A 166 -5.88 -13.15 -5.55
N ARG A 167 -5.13 -12.51 -4.66
CA ARG A 167 -5.70 -12.01 -3.40
C ARG A 167 -6.55 -10.76 -3.60
N LEU A 168 -6.24 -9.92 -4.60
CA LEU A 168 -7.00 -8.71 -4.92
C LEU A 168 -8.10 -8.97 -5.98
N GLN A 169 -7.78 -9.73 -7.03
CA GLN A 169 -8.66 -9.94 -8.19
C GLN A 169 -10.11 -10.31 -7.83
N PRO A 170 -10.40 -11.38 -7.06
CA PRO A 170 -11.78 -11.78 -6.79
C PRO A 170 -12.54 -10.71 -6.00
N ILE A 171 -11.92 -10.13 -4.96
CA ILE A 171 -12.53 -9.07 -4.13
C ILE A 171 -12.90 -7.87 -5.01
N LEU A 172 -11.98 -7.40 -5.83
CA LEU A 172 -12.21 -6.23 -6.67
C LEU A 172 -13.25 -6.51 -7.77
N ARG A 173 -13.18 -7.68 -8.40
CA ARG A 173 -14.13 -8.11 -9.44
C ARG A 173 -15.55 -8.19 -8.88
N GLU A 174 -15.73 -8.84 -7.73
CA GLU A 174 -17.05 -8.97 -7.08
C GLU A 174 -17.64 -7.60 -6.74
N SER A 175 -16.84 -6.69 -6.17
CA SER A 175 -17.30 -5.33 -5.83
C SER A 175 -17.65 -4.50 -7.08
N LEU A 176 -16.86 -4.59 -8.16
CA LEU A 176 -17.15 -3.90 -9.42
C LEU A 176 -18.43 -4.42 -10.08
N LEU A 177 -18.66 -5.74 -10.05
CA LEU A 177 -19.89 -6.36 -10.57
C LEU A 177 -21.10 -6.03 -9.71
N ALA A 178 -20.94 -5.93 -8.39
CA ALA A 178 -21.96 -5.44 -7.46
C ALA A 178 -22.27 -3.95 -7.59
N ASN A 179 -21.50 -3.23 -8.42
CA ASN A 179 -21.63 -1.78 -8.64
C ASN A 179 -21.41 -0.97 -7.34
N ASP A 180 -20.54 -1.49 -6.47
CA ASP A 180 -20.05 -0.76 -5.30
C ASP A 180 -19.32 0.51 -5.76
N ASP A 181 -19.40 1.55 -4.94
CA ASP A 181 -18.50 2.70 -5.04
C ASP A 181 -17.24 2.35 -4.25
N ILE A 182 -16.11 2.27 -4.95
CA ILE A 182 -14.88 1.66 -4.42
C ILE A 182 -13.79 2.72 -4.23
N ALA A 183 -13.23 2.75 -3.03
CA ALA A 183 -11.93 3.35 -2.74
C ALA A 183 -10.89 2.25 -2.55
N LEU A 184 -9.98 2.10 -3.51
CA LEU A 184 -8.83 1.20 -3.41
C LEU A 184 -7.67 1.95 -2.77
N ILE A 185 -7.25 1.54 -1.58
CA ILE A 185 -6.09 2.11 -0.87
C ILE A 185 -4.95 1.09 -0.93
N SER A 186 -3.87 1.45 -1.59
CA SER A 186 -2.73 0.56 -1.80
C SER A 186 -1.47 1.14 -1.19
N HIS A 187 -0.63 0.27 -0.62
CA HIS A 187 0.59 0.69 0.07
C HIS A 187 1.81 -0.06 -0.43
N SER A 188 2.90 0.66 -0.71
CA SER A 188 4.19 0.08 -1.09
C SER A 188 4.03 -0.90 -2.27
N MET A 189 4.53 -2.14 -2.15
CA MET A 189 4.35 -3.21 -3.14
C MET A 189 2.87 -3.48 -3.49
N GLY A 190 1.93 -3.18 -2.58
CA GLY A 190 0.50 -3.27 -2.87
C GLY A 190 0.07 -2.33 -4.00
N CYS A 191 0.76 -1.20 -4.22
CA CYS A 191 0.49 -0.30 -5.35
C CYS A 191 0.81 -0.98 -6.69
N MET A 192 1.91 -1.73 -6.76
CA MET A 192 2.29 -2.51 -7.93
C MET A 192 1.27 -3.61 -8.22
N VAL A 193 0.86 -4.35 -7.18
CA VAL A 193 -0.18 -5.39 -7.29
C VAL A 193 -1.50 -4.80 -7.77
N SER A 194 -1.91 -3.65 -7.21
CA SER A 194 -3.11 -2.93 -7.64
C SER A 194 -3.03 -2.48 -9.10
N TYR A 195 -1.90 -1.91 -9.51
CA TYR A 195 -1.70 -1.46 -10.88
C TYR A 195 -1.84 -2.62 -11.88
N ASP A 196 -1.14 -3.73 -11.65
CA ASP A 196 -1.21 -4.89 -12.54
C ASP A 196 -2.63 -5.46 -12.63
N VAL A 197 -3.35 -5.56 -11.49
CA VAL A 197 -4.74 -6.05 -11.50
C VAL A 197 -5.68 -5.10 -12.23
N LEU A 198 -5.56 -3.79 -12.01
CA LEU A 198 -6.38 -2.78 -12.69
C LEU A 198 -6.11 -2.79 -14.20
N TRP A 199 -4.85 -2.91 -14.60
CA TRP A 199 -4.46 -3.03 -16.00
C TRP A 199 -5.08 -4.28 -16.64
N LYS A 200 -4.92 -5.46 -16.00
CA LYS A 200 -5.55 -6.71 -16.48
C LYS A 200 -7.05 -6.54 -16.67
N PHE A 201 -7.74 -5.98 -15.67
CA PHE A 201 -9.20 -5.80 -15.69
C PHE A 201 -9.69 -4.85 -16.76
N SER A 202 -8.85 -3.95 -17.27
CA SER A 202 -9.23 -2.98 -18.30
C SER A 202 -8.71 -3.31 -19.69
N ARG A 203 -7.76 -4.24 -19.82
CA ARG A 203 -7.05 -4.52 -21.08
C ARG A 203 -7.17 -5.95 -21.58
N MET A 204 -7.26 -6.94 -20.69
CA MET A 204 -7.31 -8.34 -21.11
C MET A 204 -8.73 -8.78 -21.47
N SER A 205 -8.87 -9.51 -22.57
CA SER A 205 -10.16 -9.96 -23.11
C SER A 205 -10.94 -10.89 -22.17
N GLU A 206 -10.24 -11.63 -21.31
CA GLU A 206 -10.86 -12.48 -20.27
C GLU A 206 -11.64 -11.68 -19.21
N TYR A 207 -11.41 -10.37 -19.10
CA TYR A 207 -12.11 -9.47 -18.18
C TYR A 207 -13.00 -8.45 -18.92
N LYS A 208 -13.43 -8.75 -20.15
CA LYS A 208 -14.23 -7.84 -20.98
C LYS A 208 -15.51 -7.34 -20.30
N ASP A 209 -16.09 -8.13 -19.40
CA ASP A 209 -17.26 -7.75 -18.61
C ASP A 209 -16.98 -6.65 -17.57
N LEU A 210 -15.71 -6.37 -17.27
CA LEU A 210 -15.26 -5.32 -16.36
C LEU A 210 -14.78 -4.04 -17.06
N TRP A 211 -14.64 -4.01 -18.39
CA TRP A 211 -14.01 -2.89 -19.10
C TRP A 211 -14.76 -1.55 -18.93
N GLU A 212 -16.09 -1.60 -18.73
CA GLU A 212 -16.94 -0.43 -18.45
C GLU A 212 -17.07 -0.11 -16.95
N LYS A 213 -16.41 -0.86 -16.08
CA LYS A 213 -16.45 -0.69 -14.62
C LYS A 213 -15.21 0.08 -14.16
N LYS A 214 -15.39 1.03 -13.25
CA LYS A 214 -14.30 1.83 -12.69
C LYS A 214 -14.36 1.88 -11.17
N ILE A 215 -13.19 1.93 -10.53
CA ILE A 215 -13.09 2.37 -9.14
C ILE A 215 -13.16 3.89 -9.09
N SER A 216 -13.77 4.43 -8.03
CA SER A 216 -13.94 5.88 -7.89
C SER A 216 -12.69 6.57 -7.42
N LEU A 217 -11.99 5.94 -6.48
CA LEU A 217 -10.76 6.47 -5.92
C LEU A 217 -9.70 5.38 -5.85
N TRP A 218 -8.54 5.64 -6.42
CA TRP A 218 -7.31 4.92 -6.10
C TRP A 218 -6.41 5.81 -5.26
N MET A 219 -6.11 5.38 -4.04
CA MET A 219 -5.19 6.07 -3.15
C MET A 219 -3.92 5.24 -2.98
N THR A 220 -2.77 5.80 -3.37
CA THR A 220 -1.46 5.15 -3.23
C THR A 220 -0.67 5.77 -2.08
N LEU A 221 -0.14 4.94 -1.19
CA LEU A 221 0.57 5.32 0.03
C LEU A 221 2.00 4.77 -0.02
N GLY A 222 3.03 5.62 0.11
CA GLY A 222 4.42 5.18 0.00
C GLY A 222 4.67 4.42 -1.30
N ASN A 223 4.27 5.04 -2.41
CA ASN A 223 4.11 4.43 -3.72
C ASN A 223 5.44 4.34 -4.51
N PRO A 224 5.89 3.13 -4.91
CA PRO A 224 7.12 2.99 -5.70
C PRO A 224 6.88 3.02 -7.22
N LEU A 225 5.66 3.31 -7.70
CA LEU A 225 5.33 3.23 -9.14
C LEU A 225 6.12 4.20 -10.03
N GLY A 226 6.60 5.32 -9.49
CA GLY A 226 7.46 6.25 -10.26
C GLY A 226 8.88 5.73 -10.51
N GLU A 227 9.33 4.76 -9.71
CA GLU A 227 10.69 4.22 -9.81
C GLU A 227 10.93 3.54 -11.17
N PRO A 228 11.98 3.90 -11.93
CA PRO A 228 12.24 3.31 -13.24
C PRO A 228 12.35 1.78 -13.25
N ALA A 229 12.91 1.18 -12.19
CA ALA A 229 12.97 -0.27 -12.05
C ALA A 229 11.58 -0.91 -11.87
N VAL A 230 10.68 -0.22 -11.16
CA VAL A 230 9.29 -0.68 -10.98
C VAL A 230 8.53 -0.53 -12.28
N LYS A 231 8.59 0.62 -12.96
CA LYS A 231 7.92 0.84 -14.25
C LYS A 231 8.27 -0.24 -15.29
N LYS A 232 9.55 -0.62 -15.38
CA LYS A 232 10.04 -1.69 -16.27
C LYS A 232 9.53 -3.09 -15.92
N SER A 233 8.98 -3.28 -14.73
CA SER A 233 8.50 -4.57 -14.23
C SER A 233 6.98 -4.71 -14.23
N LEU A 234 6.25 -3.61 -14.48
CA LEU A 234 4.80 -3.61 -14.59
C LEU A 234 4.35 -4.35 -15.85
N TYR A 235 3.12 -4.86 -15.81
CA TYR A 235 2.56 -5.68 -16.89
C TYR A 235 2.51 -4.97 -18.24
N ASP A 236 2.33 -3.66 -18.23
CA ASP A 236 2.21 -2.85 -19.44
C ASP A 236 3.55 -2.33 -19.98
N SER A 237 4.66 -2.66 -19.33
CA SER A 237 6.00 -2.15 -19.67
C SER A 237 6.48 -2.47 -21.09
N ASN A 238 5.93 -3.53 -21.71
CA ASN A 238 6.25 -3.94 -23.07
C ASN A 238 5.04 -3.84 -24.01
N GLU A 239 3.95 -3.23 -23.56
CA GLU A 239 2.77 -3.02 -24.39
C GLU A 239 3.00 -1.88 -25.38
N PRO A 240 2.38 -1.93 -26.57
CA PRO A 240 2.34 -0.77 -27.44
C PRO A 240 1.66 0.41 -26.73
N ASN A 241 1.91 1.62 -27.23
CA ASN A 241 1.44 2.84 -26.58
C ASN A 241 -0.08 2.83 -26.26
N ASP A 242 -0.93 2.27 -27.12
CA ASP A 242 -2.38 2.17 -26.91
C ASP A 242 -2.80 1.10 -25.89
N GLY A 243 -1.94 0.13 -25.60
CA GLY A 243 -2.11 -0.92 -24.58
C GLY A 243 -1.62 -0.52 -23.18
N MET A 244 -0.86 0.58 -23.06
CA MET A 244 -0.36 1.08 -21.78
C MET A 244 -1.46 1.61 -20.86
N TYR A 245 -1.24 1.51 -19.55
CA TYR A 245 -2.07 2.03 -18.46
C TYR A 245 -3.43 1.36 -18.24
N PRO A 246 -3.86 1.21 -16.96
CA PRO A 246 -5.23 0.90 -16.62
C PRO A 246 -6.20 2.01 -17.05
N THR A 247 -7.40 1.66 -17.49
CA THR A 247 -8.45 2.63 -17.88
C THR A 247 -9.64 2.67 -16.92
N ASN A 248 -9.60 1.86 -15.87
CA ASN A 248 -10.69 1.62 -14.92
C ASN A 248 -10.53 2.38 -13.59
N ILE A 249 -9.84 3.52 -13.60
CA ILE A 249 -9.66 4.41 -12.45
C ILE A 249 -10.35 5.74 -12.78
N MET A 250 -11.16 6.28 -11.87
CA MET A 250 -11.72 7.63 -12.02
C MET A 250 -10.76 8.69 -11.49
N ASP A 251 -10.42 8.65 -10.19
CA ASP A 251 -9.42 9.55 -9.60
C ASP A 251 -8.29 8.78 -8.94
N TRP A 252 -7.08 9.31 -9.05
CA TRP A 252 -5.90 8.83 -8.36
C TRP A 252 -5.34 9.92 -7.43
N ILE A 253 -5.22 9.60 -6.14
CA ILE A 253 -4.52 10.42 -5.14
C ILE A 253 -3.27 9.67 -4.67
N ASN A 254 -2.12 10.32 -4.74
CA ASN A 254 -0.85 9.79 -4.27
C ASN A 254 -0.38 10.57 -3.04
N ILE A 255 0.05 9.84 -2.00
CA ILE A 255 0.50 10.41 -0.73
C ILE A 255 1.80 9.73 -0.31
N ARG A 256 2.84 10.53 -0.09
CA ARG A 256 4.13 10.09 0.44
C ARG A 256 4.47 10.77 1.76
N ALA A 257 5.21 10.06 2.59
CA ALA A 257 5.74 10.59 3.84
C ALA A 257 7.18 11.06 3.66
N VAL A 258 7.56 12.09 4.42
CA VAL A 258 8.96 12.51 4.56
C VAL A 258 9.79 11.34 5.10
N ASP A 259 11.01 11.19 4.58
CA ASP A 259 11.93 10.06 4.84
C ASP A 259 11.37 8.67 4.50
N ASP A 260 10.28 8.60 3.71
CA ASP A 260 9.86 7.35 3.08
C ASP A 260 10.70 7.08 1.83
N PHE A 261 11.87 6.46 2.03
CA PHE A 261 12.80 6.15 0.95
C PHE A 261 12.21 5.23 -0.12
N VAL A 262 11.10 4.52 0.11
CA VAL A 262 10.46 3.68 -0.92
C VAL A 262 9.73 4.52 -1.98
N ALA A 263 9.26 5.72 -1.61
CA ALA A 263 8.53 6.65 -2.46
C ALA A 263 9.39 7.87 -2.80
N HIS A 264 10.64 7.62 -3.21
CA HIS A 264 11.60 8.69 -3.50
C HIS A 264 11.12 9.54 -4.68
N ASP A 265 10.64 8.89 -5.75
CA ASP A 265 9.91 9.57 -6.81
C ASP A 265 8.46 9.79 -6.40
N GLY A 266 8.15 11.01 -5.96
CA GLY A 266 6.87 11.34 -5.33
C GLY A 266 5.86 12.02 -6.24
N ASP A 267 6.28 12.46 -7.42
CA ASP A 267 5.46 13.27 -8.31
C ASP A 267 4.80 12.38 -9.38
N ILE A 268 4.06 11.35 -8.97
CA ILE A 268 3.60 10.30 -9.90
C ILE A 268 2.71 10.84 -11.03
N LYS A 269 2.16 12.05 -10.88
CA LYS A 269 1.44 12.71 -11.95
C LYS A 269 2.30 12.97 -13.19
N ASP A 270 3.59 13.28 -13.03
CA ASP A 270 4.46 13.52 -14.18
C ASP A 270 4.84 12.19 -14.89
N ASP A 271 4.97 11.11 -14.13
CA ASP A 271 5.24 9.77 -14.66
C ASP A 271 4.07 9.19 -15.44
N PHE A 272 2.85 9.48 -14.97
CA PHE A 272 1.60 8.94 -15.51
C PHE A 272 0.78 10.01 -16.26
N HIS A 273 1.38 11.15 -16.63
CA HIS A 273 0.68 12.27 -17.29
C HIS A 273 -0.06 11.87 -18.58
N GLN A 274 0.46 10.88 -19.31
CA GLN A 274 -0.16 10.36 -20.53
C GLN A 274 -1.56 9.78 -20.29
N MET A 275 -1.88 9.31 -19.07
CA MET A 275 -3.23 8.88 -18.74
C MET A 275 -4.24 10.04 -18.80
N LEU A 276 -3.82 11.24 -18.42
CA LEU A 276 -4.63 12.45 -18.48
C LEU A 276 -4.76 12.93 -19.93
N GLU A 277 -3.65 13.02 -20.66
CA GLU A 277 -3.65 13.46 -22.08
C GLU A 277 -4.54 12.59 -22.97
N ARG A 278 -4.62 11.29 -22.65
CA ARG A 278 -5.42 10.30 -23.37
C ARG A 278 -6.84 10.13 -22.80
N ASN A 279 -7.24 10.93 -21.81
CA ASN A 279 -8.54 10.85 -21.15
C ASN A 279 -8.87 9.46 -20.57
N LEU A 280 -7.86 8.71 -20.10
CA LEU A 280 -8.05 7.39 -19.50
C LEU A 280 -8.52 7.48 -18.04
N ILE A 281 -8.17 8.59 -17.38
CA ILE A 281 -8.46 8.91 -15.98
C ILE A 281 -8.96 10.36 -15.89
N ARG A 282 -9.78 10.68 -14.88
CA ARG A 282 -10.28 12.05 -14.67
C ARG A 282 -9.23 12.93 -14.00
N SER A 283 -8.55 12.43 -12.97
CA SER A 283 -7.58 13.20 -12.21
C SER A 283 -6.46 12.35 -11.63
N ILE A 284 -5.28 12.96 -11.53
CA ILE A 284 -4.14 12.47 -10.77
C ILE A 284 -3.68 13.63 -9.87
N THR A 285 -3.62 13.39 -8.56
CA THR A 285 -3.26 14.38 -7.54
C THR A 285 -2.14 13.85 -6.66
N ASP A 286 -1.00 14.54 -6.66
CA ASP A 286 0.06 14.35 -5.67
C ASP A 286 -0.17 15.29 -4.50
N GLU A 287 -0.40 14.73 -3.31
CA GLU A 287 -0.53 15.52 -2.09
C GLU A 287 0.84 16.00 -1.60
N PRO A 288 0.91 17.16 -0.91
CA PRO A 288 2.11 17.55 -0.19
C PRO A 288 2.59 16.45 0.76
N GLU A 289 3.90 16.37 0.95
CA GLU A 289 4.50 15.37 1.83
C GLU A 289 3.91 15.44 3.24
N ILE A 290 3.64 14.27 3.81
CA ILE A 290 3.12 14.13 5.17
C ILE A 290 4.21 13.66 6.13
N TYR A 291 4.00 13.87 7.43
CA TYR A 291 4.88 13.36 8.48
C TYR A 291 4.19 12.21 9.20
N THR A 292 4.70 10.99 9.05
CA THR A 292 4.13 9.80 9.72
C THR A 292 4.91 9.50 11.00
N PHE A 293 4.18 9.07 12.05
CA PHE A 293 4.73 8.96 13.41
C PHE A 293 4.75 7.52 13.93
N TRP A 294 4.99 6.56 13.04
CA TRP A 294 5.14 5.17 13.45
C TRP A 294 6.51 4.92 14.08
N VAL A 295 6.50 4.37 15.28
CA VAL A 295 7.71 3.96 16.02
C VAL A 295 7.53 2.50 16.42
N ASP A 296 8.48 1.64 16.05
CA ASP A 296 8.41 0.21 16.35
C ASP A 296 8.71 -0.11 17.82
N GLU A 297 8.67 -1.40 18.19
CA GLU A 297 8.95 -1.84 19.56
C GLU A 297 10.41 -1.65 19.98
N LYS A 298 11.33 -1.52 19.02
CA LYS A 298 12.75 -1.25 19.25
C LYS A 298 13.02 0.26 19.37
N GLY A 299 11.98 1.10 19.27
CA GLY A 299 12.10 2.55 19.37
C GLY A 299 12.55 3.23 18.09
N LYS A 300 12.58 2.53 16.96
CA LYS A 300 12.99 3.09 15.66
C LYS A 300 11.80 3.67 14.90
N CYS A 301 12.02 4.82 14.27
CA CYS A 301 11.00 5.48 13.45
C CYS A 301 10.89 4.80 12.07
N ASN A 302 9.68 4.50 11.61
CA ASN A 302 9.46 3.92 10.28
C ASN A 302 8.38 4.71 9.53
N PRO A 303 8.78 5.75 8.78
CA PRO A 303 7.84 6.59 8.05
C PRO A 303 7.01 5.83 7.01
N HIS A 304 7.57 4.75 6.46
CA HIS A 304 6.93 3.92 5.45
C HIS A 304 5.82 3.00 6.01
N LYS A 305 5.63 2.88 7.32
CA LYS A 305 4.67 1.90 7.86
C LYS A 305 3.23 2.28 7.52
N LEU A 306 2.50 1.38 6.85
CA LEU A 306 1.08 1.53 6.48
C LEU A 306 0.20 2.15 7.59
N TYR A 307 0.36 1.69 8.83
CA TYR A 307 -0.47 2.16 9.94
C TYR A 307 -0.25 3.66 10.24
N GLY A 308 0.97 4.16 10.05
CA GLY A 308 1.30 5.58 10.16
C GLY A 308 0.54 6.41 9.13
N TYR A 309 0.48 5.95 7.88
CA TYR A 309 -0.32 6.58 6.83
C TYR A 309 -1.82 6.54 7.15
N LEU A 310 -2.38 5.37 7.46
CA LEU A 310 -3.83 5.23 7.70
C LEU A 310 -4.34 6.04 8.90
N ASN A 311 -3.48 6.27 9.90
CA ASN A 311 -3.85 7.10 11.04
C ASN A 311 -3.66 8.60 10.79
N HIS A 312 -3.04 8.98 9.67
CA HIS A 312 -2.68 10.37 9.38
C HIS A 312 -3.93 11.20 9.04
N PRO A 313 -4.02 12.47 9.51
CA PRO A 313 -5.15 13.34 9.24
C PRO A 313 -5.43 13.58 7.74
N VAL A 314 -4.38 13.83 6.94
CA VAL A 314 -4.51 14.04 5.48
C VAL A 314 -5.16 12.83 4.80
N VAL A 315 -4.69 11.61 5.09
CA VAL A 315 -5.29 10.38 4.53
C VAL A 315 -6.76 10.26 4.95
N SER A 316 -7.05 10.55 6.22
CA SER A 316 -8.41 10.51 6.76
C SER A 316 -9.33 11.53 6.08
N GLU A 317 -8.85 12.73 5.78
CA GLU A 317 -9.59 13.77 5.07
C GLU A 317 -9.94 13.34 3.64
N LYS A 318 -8.99 12.77 2.89
CA LYS A 318 -9.27 12.30 1.52
C LYS A 318 -10.29 11.16 1.49
N ILE A 319 -10.21 10.24 2.45
CA ILE A 319 -11.22 9.17 2.61
C ILE A 319 -12.58 9.78 2.97
N LEU A 320 -12.64 10.77 3.86
CA LEU A 320 -13.88 11.45 4.25
C LEU A 320 -14.53 12.18 3.08
N ASN A 321 -13.75 12.90 2.27
CA ASN A 321 -14.24 13.58 1.08
C ASN A 321 -14.88 12.58 0.11
N TRP A 322 -14.22 11.44 -0.13
CA TRP A 322 -14.82 10.38 -0.96
C TRP A 322 -16.07 9.75 -0.33
N LEU A 323 -16.11 9.54 0.99
CA LEU A 323 -17.29 8.98 1.67
C LEU A 323 -18.51 9.91 1.61
N GLN A 324 -18.31 11.21 1.47
CA GLN A 324 -19.35 12.24 1.44
C GLN A 324 -19.88 12.55 0.04
N ASN A 325 -19.11 12.23 -1.01
CA ASN A 325 -19.51 12.36 -2.41
C ASN A 325 -20.48 11.27 -2.85
#